data_AF-A0A9E7CQ85-F1
#
_entry.id   AF-A0A9E7CQ85-F1
#
_cell.length_a   1.000
_cell.length_b   1.000
_cell.length_c   1.000
_cell.angle_alpha   90.00
_cell.angle_beta   90.00
_cell.angle_gamma   90.00
#
_symmetry.space_group_name_H-M   'P 1'
#
loop_
_entity.id
_entity.type
_entity.pdbx_description
1 polymer ?
#
loop_
_entity_poly.entity_id
_entity_poly.type
_entity_poly.pdbx_seq_one_letter_code
_entity_poly.pdbx_strand_id
1 'polypeptide(L)'
;MNRFFILFFTFLSVAMLQNTGHAFFATQKSANSADKFTIDEARKIVASWRSRVTAARGDASKITATIQVIQADRQTIQDALNKNPDQDLKKSLEQIKILLELAEIRAIIKESAQAKQSFGSVFSQFTGGGSSGFQQGQKYNKDWYNTTIRRLASLLKQFDTFTKRYPQILTNPPALLVGIDQTLQQARETGKTLQQYESCFDKPDQSYCARLSSQGDNQFGQSQLFDPEGFDDEEFYDNNDF
;
A
#
# COMPACT_ATOMS: atom_id res chain seq x y z
N MET A 1 57.39 -39.93 -21.03
CA MET A 1 57.78 -39.79 -22.45
C MET A 1 56.54 -39.59 -23.30
N ASN A 2 56.49 -38.42 -23.92
CA ASN A 2 55.71 -37.95 -25.07
C ASN A 2 55.24 -39.04 -26.07
N ARG A 3 53.97 -39.04 -26.48
CA ARG A 3 53.54 -38.70 -27.87
C ARG A 3 52.06 -39.05 -28.16
N PHE A 4 51.34 -37.99 -28.56
CA PHE A 4 50.18 -38.01 -29.45
C PHE A 4 50.44 -38.80 -30.74
N PHE A 5 49.39 -39.36 -31.36
CA PHE A 5 49.00 -39.23 -32.78
C PHE A 5 47.75 -40.14 -33.02
N ILE A 6 46.54 -39.56 -33.15
CA ILE A 6 45.75 -39.35 -34.39
C ILE A 6 45.35 -40.66 -35.11
N LEU A 7 44.03 -40.90 -35.26
CA LEU A 7 43.39 -41.13 -36.56
C LEU A 7 41.84 -41.11 -36.49
N PHE A 8 41.28 -40.42 -37.49
CA PHE A 8 39.89 -40.23 -37.88
C PHE A 8 39.17 -41.53 -38.25
N PHE A 9 37.85 -41.60 -38.05
CA PHE A 9 36.89 -42.01 -39.09
C PHE A 9 35.48 -41.48 -38.79
N THR A 10 34.95 -40.74 -39.75
CA THR A 10 33.54 -40.35 -39.94
C THR A 10 32.71 -41.54 -40.45
N PHE A 11 31.47 -41.73 -40.00
CA PHE A 11 30.26 -41.49 -40.80
C PHE A 11 28.95 -41.82 -40.06
N LEU A 12 27.95 -41.04 -40.45
CA LEU A 12 26.53 -41.01 -40.14
C LEU A 12 25.80 -42.36 -40.25
N SER A 13 24.81 -42.61 -39.37
CA SER A 13 23.58 -43.32 -39.73
C SER A 13 22.42 -42.73 -38.93
N VAL A 14 21.51 -42.08 -39.66
CA VAL A 14 20.19 -41.65 -39.20
C VAL A 14 19.27 -42.86 -39.24
N ALA A 15 18.57 -43.13 -38.15
CA ALA A 15 17.28 -43.82 -38.18
C ALA A 15 16.38 -43.18 -37.11
N MET A 16 15.41 -42.40 -37.58
CA MET A 16 14.22 -42.10 -36.80
C MET A 16 13.38 -43.37 -36.69
N LEU A 17 12.86 -43.67 -35.49
CA LEU A 17 11.42 -43.76 -35.20
C LEU A 17 11.22 -44.29 -33.75
N GLN A 18 10.65 -43.41 -32.91
CA GLN A 18 9.60 -43.69 -31.91
C GLN A 18 9.71 -44.98 -31.06
N ASN A 19 9.96 -44.86 -29.75
CA ASN A 19 8.88 -44.81 -28.75
C ASN A 19 9.44 -44.63 -27.32
N THR A 20 8.90 -43.60 -26.66
CA THR A 20 8.80 -43.30 -25.22
C THR A 20 9.62 -44.11 -24.20
N GLY A 21 10.50 -43.39 -23.50
CA GLY A 21 11.09 -43.84 -22.23
C GLY A 21 12.10 -42.85 -21.68
N HIS A 22 11.86 -41.54 -21.78
CA HIS A 22 12.70 -40.56 -21.11
C HIS A 22 12.54 -40.71 -19.59
N ALA A 23 13.49 -41.40 -18.96
CA ALA A 23 13.78 -41.22 -17.56
C ALA A 23 14.20 -39.76 -17.37
N PHE A 24 13.22 -38.97 -16.94
CA PHE A 24 13.32 -37.57 -16.61
C PHE A 24 14.31 -37.45 -15.45
N PHE A 25 15.56 -37.05 -15.72
CA PHE A 25 16.40 -36.40 -14.71
C PHE A 25 15.75 -35.05 -14.39
N ALA A 26 14.68 -35.09 -13.58
CA ALA A 26 14.20 -33.92 -12.87
C ALA A 26 15.31 -33.54 -11.90
N THR A 27 16.08 -32.55 -12.30
CA THR A 27 16.88 -31.73 -11.40
C THR A 27 15.98 -31.33 -10.23
N GLN A 28 16.20 -31.91 -9.04
CA GLN A 28 15.73 -31.36 -7.77
C GLN A 28 16.50 -30.05 -7.53
N LYS A 29 16.16 -29.02 -8.31
CA LYS A 29 16.47 -27.61 -8.05
C LYS A 29 15.13 -26.99 -7.63
N SER A 30 14.65 -27.34 -6.44
CA SER A 30 14.94 -26.62 -5.19
C SER A 30 13.77 -25.69 -4.85
N ALA A 31 12.71 -26.27 -4.28
CA ALA A 31 11.74 -25.51 -3.49
C ALA A 31 12.45 -24.71 -2.38
N ASN A 32 13.52 -25.30 -1.81
CA ASN A 32 14.38 -24.68 -0.81
C ASN A 32 15.06 -23.36 -1.24
N SER A 33 15.30 -23.11 -2.54
CA SER A 33 15.97 -21.87 -2.98
C SER A 33 14.99 -20.73 -3.19
N ALA A 34 13.77 -21.02 -3.66
CA ALA A 34 12.72 -20.01 -3.75
C ALA A 34 12.25 -19.62 -2.34
N ASP A 35 12.17 -20.59 -1.42
CA ASP A 35 11.80 -20.33 -0.02
C ASP A 35 12.86 -19.56 0.74
N LYS A 36 14.13 -19.91 0.55
CA LYS A 36 15.25 -19.15 1.12
C LYS A 36 15.32 -17.73 0.55
N PHE A 37 15.04 -17.54 -0.74
CA PHE A 37 15.03 -16.21 -1.36
C PHE A 37 14.00 -15.28 -0.72
N THR A 38 12.76 -15.75 -0.48
CA THR A 38 11.73 -14.95 0.20
C THR A 38 12.10 -14.60 1.64
N ILE A 39 12.70 -15.53 2.39
CA ILE A 39 13.12 -15.28 3.78
C ILE A 39 14.25 -14.25 3.84
N ASP A 40 15.25 -14.36 2.97
CA ASP A 40 16.37 -13.42 2.92
C ASP A 40 15.94 -12.02 2.45
N GLU A 41 14.97 -11.95 1.53
CA GLU A 41 14.36 -10.69 1.11
C GLU A 41 13.56 -10.03 2.25
N ALA A 42 12.75 -10.81 2.97
CA ALA A 42 12.00 -10.32 4.12
C ALA A 42 12.94 -9.78 5.23
N ARG A 43 14.09 -10.41 5.47
CA ARG A 43 15.12 -9.88 6.39
C ARG A 43 15.68 -8.54 5.94
N LYS A 44 15.91 -8.34 4.63
CA LYS A 44 16.35 -7.05 4.08
C LYS A 44 15.29 -5.97 4.26
N ILE A 45 14.02 -6.31 4.05
CA ILE A 45 12.88 -5.41 4.30
C ILE A 45 12.84 -5.01 5.77
N VAL A 46 12.95 -5.98 6.70
CA VAL A 46 13.00 -5.71 8.14
C VAL A 46 14.13 -4.73 8.49
N ALA A 47 15.33 -4.97 7.98
CA ALA A 47 16.48 -4.10 8.21
C ALA A 47 16.27 -2.68 7.63
N SER A 48 15.73 -2.60 6.40
CA SER A 48 15.40 -1.33 5.73
C SER A 48 14.41 -0.50 6.55
N TRP A 49 13.32 -1.10 7.00
CA TRP A 49 12.29 -0.40 7.79
C TRP A 49 12.77 -0.01 9.18
N ARG A 50 13.58 -0.84 9.85
CA ARG A 50 14.25 -0.45 11.10
C ARG A 50 15.20 0.74 10.90
N SER A 51 15.96 0.73 9.81
CA SER A 51 16.84 1.85 9.46
C SER A 51 16.06 3.16 9.24
N ARG A 52 14.89 3.10 8.58
CA ARG A 52 13.98 4.25 8.43
C ARG A 52 13.50 4.80 9.77
N VAL A 53 13.10 3.92 10.70
CA VAL A 53 12.69 4.34 12.06
C VAL A 53 13.83 5.05 12.78
N THR A 54 15.05 4.51 12.73
CA THR A 54 16.23 5.14 13.33
C THR A 54 16.56 6.48 12.68
N ALA A 55 16.52 6.56 11.36
CA ALA A 55 16.82 7.77 10.60
C ALA A 55 15.78 8.88 10.80
N ALA A 56 14.52 8.51 11.08
CA ALA A 56 13.45 9.45 11.34
C ALA A 56 13.62 10.25 12.65
N ARG A 57 14.42 9.76 13.61
CA ARG A 57 14.71 10.44 14.89
C ARG A 57 13.44 10.93 15.62
N GLY A 58 12.39 10.10 15.62
CA GLY A 58 11.11 10.41 16.26
C GLY A 58 10.08 11.14 15.38
N ASP A 59 10.46 11.56 14.18
CA ASP A 59 9.54 12.18 13.22
C ASP A 59 8.73 11.11 12.47
N ALA A 60 7.50 10.88 12.95
CA ALA A 60 6.57 9.90 12.40
C ALA A 60 6.32 10.08 10.89
N SER A 61 6.34 11.31 10.39
CA SER A 61 6.06 11.62 8.98
C SER A 61 7.12 11.08 8.02
N LYS A 62 8.36 10.89 8.50
CA LYS A 62 9.48 10.33 7.72
C LYS A 62 9.47 8.81 7.64
N ILE A 63 8.68 8.15 8.48
CA ILE A 63 8.57 6.69 8.52
C ILE A 63 7.46 6.27 7.56
N THR A 64 7.76 6.41 6.27
CA THR A 64 6.86 6.05 5.16
C THR A 64 7.64 5.72 3.89
N ALA A 65 6.93 5.28 2.86
CA ALA A 65 7.39 5.04 1.50
C ALA A 65 6.20 5.25 0.54
N THR A 66 6.39 5.04 -0.76
CA THR A 66 5.24 5.05 -1.69
C THR A 66 4.31 3.88 -1.41
N ILE A 67 3.01 4.03 -1.70
CA ILE A 67 2.02 2.96 -1.48
C ILE A 67 2.44 1.66 -2.19
N GLN A 68 2.99 1.75 -3.42
CA GLN A 68 3.45 0.58 -4.17
C GLN A 68 4.58 -0.17 -3.45
N VAL A 69 5.57 0.55 -2.90
CA VAL A 69 6.67 -0.07 -2.14
C VAL A 69 6.15 -0.71 -0.86
N ILE A 70 5.26 -0.05 -0.15
CA ILE A 70 4.67 -0.58 1.10
C ILE A 70 3.87 -1.86 0.83
N GLN A 71 3.09 -1.89 -0.25
CA GLN A 71 2.31 -3.06 -0.63
C GLN A 71 3.20 -4.23 -1.07
N ALA A 72 4.23 -3.98 -1.87
CA ALA A 72 5.21 -4.99 -2.27
C ALA A 72 5.93 -5.56 -1.03
N ASP A 73 6.42 -4.69 -0.15
CA ASP A 73 7.10 -5.11 1.08
C ASP A 73 6.16 -5.93 1.98
N ARG A 74 4.90 -5.51 2.13
CA ARG A 74 3.90 -6.26 2.90
C ARG A 74 3.66 -7.65 2.34
N GLN A 75 3.57 -7.78 1.01
CA GLN A 75 3.38 -9.07 0.37
C GLN A 75 4.55 -10.00 0.67
N THR A 76 5.78 -9.53 0.51
CA THR A 76 6.99 -10.30 0.83
C THR A 76 7.05 -10.70 2.31
N ILE A 77 6.67 -9.80 3.22
CA ILE A 77 6.59 -10.09 4.67
C ILE A 77 5.52 -11.16 4.95
N GLN A 78 4.35 -11.07 4.31
CA GLN A 78 3.27 -12.05 4.48
C GLN A 78 3.65 -13.42 3.91
N ASP A 79 4.31 -13.46 2.76
CA ASP A 79 4.82 -14.70 2.16
C ASP A 79 5.88 -15.35 3.04
N ALA A 80 6.77 -14.55 3.65
CA ALA A 80 7.74 -15.06 4.61
C ALA A 80 7.08 -15.60 5.89
N LEU A 81 6.05 -14.93 6.41
CA LEU A 81 5.29 -15.41 7.58
C LEU A 81 4.59 -16.76 7.30
N ASN A 82 4.07 -16.95 6.08
CA ASN A 82 3.41 -18.19 5.66
C ASN A 82 4.37 -19.37 5.55
N LYS A 83 5.69 -19.13 5.43
CA LYS A 83 6.73 -20.17 5.38
C LYS A 83 7.18 -20.67 6.76
N ASN A 84 6.46 -20.28 7.82
CA ASN A 84 6.71 -20.67 9.21
C ASN A 84 8.18 -20.45 9.65
N PRO A 85 8.65 -19.19 9.64
CA PRO A 85 10.01 -18.87 10.04
C PRO A 85 10.25 -19.17 11.52
N ASP A 86 11.52 -19.18 11.93
CA ASP A 86 11.88 -19.28 13.34
C ASP A 86 11.22 -18.16 14.19
N GLN A 87 11.12 -18.38 15.49
CA GLN A 87 10.34 -17.50 16.39
C GLN A 87 10.85 -16.05 16.41
N ASP A 88 12.16 -15.85 16.35
CA ASP A 88 12.77 -14.52 16.40
C ASP A 88 12.50 -13.73 15.11
N LEU A 89 12.63 -14.41 13.96
CA LEU A 89 12.27 -13.82 12.68
C LEU A 89 10.76 -13.57 12.60
N LYS A 90 9.92 -14.53 13.00
CA LYS A 90 8.46 -14.37 13.03
C LYS A 90 8.04 -13.11 13.79
N LYS A 91 8.55 -12.91 15.01
CA LYS A 91 8.28 -11.72 15.82
C LYS A 91 8.73 -10.43 15.11
N SER A 92 9.89 -10.45 14.46
CA SER A 92 10.39 -9.30 13.71
C SER A 92 9.51 -8.99 12.50
N LEU A 93 9.05 -10.00 11.77
CA LEU A 93 8.14 -9.85 10.63
C LEU A 93 6.78 -9.30 11.06
N GLU A 94 6.20 -9.80 12.15
CA GLU A 94 4.93 -9.29 12.70
C GLU A 94 5.04 -7.82 13.13
N GLN A 95 6.15 -7.43 13.77
CA GLN A 95 6.40 -6.03 14.12
C GLN A 95 6.49 -5.13 12.88
N ILE A 96 7.21 -5.58 11.84
CA ILE A 96 7.38 -4.81 10.60
C ILE A 96 6.07 -4.76 9.81
N LYS A 97 5.24 -5.79 9.87
CA LYS A 97 3.90 -5.76 9.26
C LYS A 97 3.03 -4.63 9.82
N ILE A 98 2.99 -4.47 11.15
CA ILE A 98 2.23 -3.38 11.80
C ILE A 98 2.82 -2.01 11.39
N LEU A 99 4.15 -1.89 11.37
CA LEU A 99 4.83 -0.68 10.92
C LEU A 99 4.48 -0.34 9.46
N LEU A 100 4.43 -1.32 8.56
CA LEU A 100 4.03 -1.16 7.16
C LEU A 100 2.58 -0.70 7.03
N GLU A 101 1.67 -1.21 7.85
CA GLU A 101 0.27 -0.77 7.88
C GLU A 101 0.17 0.70 8.34
N LEU A 102 0.90 1.10 9.39
CA LEU A 102 0.93 2.49 9.84
C LEU A 102 1.57 3.42 8.79
N ALA A 103 2.63 2.95 8.13
CA ALA A 103 3.27 3.68 7.03
C ALA A 103 2.35 3.88 5.83
N GLU A 104 1.49 2.89 5.52
CA GLU A 104 0.48 3.03 4.45
C GLU A 104 -0.55 4.08 4.82
N ILE A 105 -1.03 4.10 6.07
CA ILE A 105 -1.93 5.16 6.55
C ILE A 105 -1.31 6.54 6.32
N ARG A 106 -0.03 6.73 6.68
CA ARG A 106 0.70 8.00 6.46
C ARG A 106 0.81 8.34 4.97
N ALA A 107 1.06 7.35 4.13
CA ALA A 107 1.11 7.54 2.68
C ALA A 107 -0.26 7.95 2.13
N ILE A 108 -1.35 7.33 2.59
CA ILE A 108 -2.72 7.68 2.22
C ILE A 108 -3.06 9.11 2.66
N ILE A 109 -2.73 9.51 3.90
CA ILE A 109 -2.92 10.89 4.38
C ILE A 109 -2.22 11.88 3.43
N LYS A 110 -0.95 11.61 3.08
CA LYS A 110 -0.17 12.44 2.17
C LYS A 110 -0.77 12.49 0.76
N GLU A 111 -1.19 11.36 0.20
CA GLU A 111 -1.82 11.32 -1.13
C GLU A 111 -3.19 11.98 -1.14
N SER A 112 -3.93 11.93 -0.03
CA SER A 112 -5.24 12.57 0.11
C SER A 112 -5.14 14.09 0.15
N ALA A 113 -4.08 14.63 0.75
CA ALA A 113 -3.79 16.06 0.69
C ALA A 113 -3.56 16.52 -0.75
N GLN A 114 -2.88 15.71 -1.57
CA GLN A 114 -2.68 15.98 -3.00
C GLN A 114 -3.99 15.84 -3.78
N ALA A 115 -4.80 14.82 -3.49
CA ALA A 115 -6.10 14.62 -4.11
C ALA A 115 -7.03 15.82 -3.87
N LYS A 116 -7.08 16.31 -2.62
CA LYS A 116 -7.82 17.53 -2.23
C LYS A 116 -7.42 18.75 -3.06
N GLN A 117 -6.12 18.98 -3.24
CA GLN A 117 -5.61 20.11 -4.05
C GLN A 117 -5.99 19.98 -5.53
N SER A 118 -6.09 18.75 -6.04
CA SER A 118 -6.47 18.52 -7.44
C SER A 118 -7.98 18.41 -7.66
N PHE A 119 -8.80 18.38 -6.60
CA PHE A 119 -10.19 17.97 -6.69
C PHE A 119 -11.01 18.87 -7.63
N GLY A 120 -10.85 20.19 -7.57
CA GLY A 120 -11.61 21.12 -8.42
C GLY A 120 -11.39 20.86 -9.91
N SER A 121 -10.12 20.72 -10.30
CA SER A 121 -9.76 20.32 -11.67
C SER A 121 -10.34 18.97 -12.09
N VAL A 122 -10.28 17.95 -11.23
CA VAL A 122 -10.77 16.58 -11.53
C VAL A 122 -12.30 16.57 -11.64
N PHE A 123 -12.96 17.25 -10.72
CA PHE A 123 -14.41 17.35 -10.66
C PHE A 123 -14.98 18.15 -11.83
N SER A 124 -14.35 19.26 -12.20
CA SER A 124 -14.76 20.06 -13.36
C SER A 124 -14.64 19.29 -14.67
N GLN A 125 -13.63 18.43 -14.80
CA GLN A 125 -13.51 17.54 -15.96
C GLN A 125 -14.57 16.44 -15.96
N PHE A 126 -14.92 15.92 -14.77
CA PHE A 126 -16.02 14.96 -14.60
C PHE A 126 -17.38 15.55 -15.04
N THR A 127 -17.68 16.79 -14.64
CA THR A 127 -18.98 17.42 -14.93
C THR A 127 -19.03 18.13 -16.30
N GLY A 128 -17.89 18.62 -16.81
CA GLY A 128 -17.80 19.41 -18.03
C GLY A 128 -17.44 18.63 -19.31
N GLY A 129 -16.92 17.41 -19.19
CA GLY A 129 -16.70 16.51 -20.31
C GLY A 129 -17.92 15.61 -20.51
N GLY A 130 -18.58 15.70 -21.69
CA GLY A 130 -19.51 14.64 -22.11
C GLY A 130 -18.85 13.27 -21.95
N SER A 131 -19.63 12.22 -21.72
CA SER A 131 -19.27 10.87 -21.20
C SER A 131 -18.04 10.16 -21.81
N SER A 132 -17.40 10.73 -22.83
CA SER A 132 -16.12 10.35 -23.44
C SER A 132 -14.88 11.05 -22.84
N GLY A 133 -15.03 12.01 -21.93
CA GLY A 133 -13.95 12.89 -21.44
C GLY A 133 -13.26 12.48 -20.12
N PHE A 134 -13.80 11.51 -19.37
CA PHE A 134 -13.14 11.02 -18.16
C PHE A 134 -12.01 10.08 -18.55
N GLN A 135 -10.85 10.66 -18.84
CA GLN A 135 -9.71 9.94 -19.39
C GLN A 135 -9.18 8.88 -18.41
N GLN A 136 -9.05 7.64 -18.91
CA GLN A 136 -8.17 6.63 -18.31
C GLN A 136 -6.78 7.24 -18.13
N GLY A 137 -6.36 7.48 -16.89
CA GLY A 137 -5.06 8.09 -16.56
C GLY A 137 -5.10 9.18 -15.50
N GLN A 138 -6.27 9.73 -15.18
CA GLN A 138 -6.46 10.63 -14.03
C GLN A 138 -6.18 9.89 -12.72
N LYS A 139 -5.15 10.31 -11.97
CA LYS A 139 -4.70 9.62 -10.75
C LYS A 139 -5.78 9.57 -9.66
N TYR A 140 -6.50 10.67 -9.46
CA TYR A 140 -7.47 10.85 -8.36
C TYR A 140 -8.91 10.79 -8.86
N ASN A 141 -9.24 9.78 -9.65
CA ASN A 141 -10.58 9.57 -10.17
C ASN A 141 -11.51 8.90 -9.13
N LYS A 142 -12.80 8.71 -9.46
CA LYS A 142 -13.77 8.07 -8.57
C LYS A 142 -13.31 6.70 -8.04
N ASP A 143 -12.71 5.87 -8.90
CA ASP A 143 -12.22 4.55 -8.51
C ASP A 143 -11.07 4.63 -7.49
N TRP A 144 -10.20 5.63 -7.63
CA TRP A 144 -9.15 5.90 -6.66
C TRP A 144 -9.73 6.31 -5.30
N TYR A 145 -10.72 7.21 -5.25
CA TYR A 145 -11.39 7.59 -4.01
C TYR A 145 -12.02 6.37 -3.33
N ASN A 146 -12.82 5.60 -4.07
CA ASN A 146 -13.48 4.39 -3.58
C ASN A 146 -12.50 3.31 -3.07
N THR A 147 -11.39 3.11 -3.77
CA THR A 147 -10.37 2.14 -3.37
C THR A 147 -9.60 2.61 -2.14
N THR A 148 -9.27 3.90 -2.10
CA THR A 148 -8.51 4.51 -0.99
C THR A 148 -9.33 4.55 0.30
N ILE A 149 -10.61 4.92 0.23
CA ILE A 149 -11.53 4.93 1.39
C ILE A 149 -11.65 3.52 1.97
N ARG A 150 -11.93 2.51 1.13
CA ARG A 150 -12.03 1.10 1.58
C ARG A 150 -10.73 0.61 2.20
N ARG A 151 -9.58 0.95 1.59
CA ARG A 151 -8.28 0.57 2.12
C ARG A 151 -7.99 1.22 3.48
N LEU A 152 -8.27 2.51 3.61
CA LEU A 152 -8.08 3.26 4.84
C LEU A 152 -8.98 2.75 5.97
N ALA A 153 -10.25 2.48 5.67
CA ALA A 153 -11.20 1.88 6.62
C ALA A 153 -10.71 0.50 7.11
N SER A 154 -10.22 -0.35 6.20
CA SER A 154 -9.65 -1.66 6.56
C SER A 154 -8.44 -1.53 7.48
N LEU A 155 -7.54 -0.58 7.20
CA LEU A 155 -6.37 -0.30 8.04
C LEU A 155 -6.77 0.24 9.42
N LEU A 156 -7.70 1.19 9.48
CA LEU A 156 -8.21 1.75 10.74
C LEU A 156 -8.85 0.67 11.61
N LYS A 157 -9.66 -0.22 11.02
CA LYS A 157 -10.28 -1.36 11.73
C LYS A 157 -9.24 -2.32 12.33
N GLN A 158 -8.14 -2.56 11.60
CA GLN A 158 -7.02 -3.37 12.10
C GLN A 158 -6.33 -2.67 13.28
N PHE A 159 -6.09 -1.36 13.20
CA PHE A 159 -5.48 -0.60 14.28
C PHE A 159 -6.39 -0.43 15.50
N ASP A 160 -7.70 -0.27 15.33
CA ASP A 160 -8.64 -0.24 16.44
C ASP A 160 -8.64 -1.58 17.19
N THR A 161 -8.59 -2.71 16.47
CA THR A 161 -8.45 -4.04 17.08
C THR A 161 -7.12 -4.18 17.81
N PHE A 162 -6.03 -3.74 17.18
CA PHE A 162 -4.69 -3.81 17.74
C PHE A 162 -4.54 -2.96 19.01
N THR A 163 -5.01 -1.72 18.99
CA THR A 163 -4.92 -0.78 20.11
C THR A 163 -5.85 -1.15 21.27
N LYS A 164 -7.02 -1.76 20.99
CA LYS A 164 -7.85 -2.38 22.04
C LYS A 164 -7.15 -3.53 22.75
N ARG A 165 -6.39 -4.35 22.01
CA ARG A 165 -5.61 -5.46 22.59
C ARG A 165 -4.37 -4.98 23.34
N TYR A 166 -3.76 -3.87 22.91
CA TYR A 166 -2.52 -3.33 23.47
C TYR A 166 -2.66 -1.82 23.76
N PRO A 167 -3.49 -1.42 24.74
CA PRO A 167 -3.82 -0.01 24.99
C PRO A 167 -2.60 0.83 25.35
N GLN A 168 -1.58 0.23 25.98
CA GLN A 168 -0.33 0.90 26.36
C GLN A 168 0.46 1.49 25.18
N ILE A 169 0.20 1.02 23.95
CA ILE A 169 0.88 1.51 22.74
C ILE A 169 0.47 2.95 22.42
N LEU A 170 -0.71 3.40 22.83
CA LEU A 170 -1.15 4.78 22.61
C LEU A 170 -0.48 5.75 23.59
N THR A 171 -0.22 5.32 24.82
CA THR A 171 0.39 6.15 25.87
C THR A 171 1.91 6.13 25.86
N ASN A 172 2.52 5.01 25.47
CA ASN A 172 3.97 4.87 25.36
C ASN A 172 4.31 4.02 24.12
N PRO A 173 4.24 4.60 22.91
CA PRO A 173 4.45 3.85 21.70
C PRO A 173 5.91 3.35 21.60
N PRO A 174 6.13 2.10 21.16
CA PRO A 174 7.46 1.68 20.76
C PRO A 174 7.96 2.56 19.60
N ALA A 175 9.27 2.71 19.44
CA ALA A 175 9.86 3.59 18.42
C ALA A 175 9.31 3.35 17.00
N LEU A 176 8.97 2.10 16.67
CA LEU A 176 8.38 1.72 15.37
C LEU A 176 6.95 2.25 15.17
N LEU A 177 6.24 2.63 16.23
CA LEU A 177 4.87 3.17 16.21
C LEU A 177 4.82 4.62 16.73
N VAL A 178 5.95 5.34 16.71
CA VAL A 178 5.97 6.75 17.11
C VAL A 178 4.89 7.55 16.37
N GLY A 179 4.13 8.38 17.08
CA GLY A 179 3.04 9.18 16.51
C GLY A 179 1.82 8.37 16.05
N ILE A 180 1.61 7.15 16.54
CA ILE A 180 0.46 6.30 16.18
C ILE A 180 -0.88 7.00 16.43
N ASP A 181 -1.10 7.57 17.61
CA ASP A 181 -2.39 8.20 17.96
C ASP A 181 -2.73 9.36 17.00
N GLN A 182 -1.81 10.31 16.84
CA GLN A 182 -1.96 11.41 15.89
C GLN A 182 -2.17 10.91 14.44
N THR A 183 -1.44 9.87 14.02
CA THR A 183 -1.60 9.28 12.67
C THR A 183 -3.01 8.71 12.50
N LEU A 184 -3.54 8.01 13.51
CA LEU A 184 -4.88 7.41 13.44
C LEU A 184 -5.98 8.47 13.49
N GLN A 185 -5.81 9.54 14.26
CA GLN A 185 -6.74 10.68 14.26
C GLN A 185 -6.81 11.35 12.88
N GLN A 186 -5.65 11.71 12.31
CA GLN A 186 -5.56 12.29 10.96
C GLN A 186 -6.13 11.39 9.88
N ALA A 187 -5.95 10.07 10.02
CA ALA A 187 -6.53 9.08 9.12
C ALA A 187 -8.05 9.06 9.15
N ARG A 188 -8.67 9.19 10.32
CA ARG A 188 -10.14 9.25 10.46
C ARG A 188 -10.69 10.52 9.80
N GLU A 189 -10.05 11.67 10.01
CA GLU A 189 -10.40 12.94 9.37
C GLU A 189 -10.22 12.87 7.85
N THR A 190 -9.13 12.24 7.40
CA THR A 190 -8.88 12.00 5.98
C THR A 190 -9.97 11.13 5.36
N GLY A 191 -10.40 10.06 6.05
CA GLY A 191 -11.48 9.19 5.60
C GLY A 191 -12.79 9.96 5.38
N LYS A 192 -13.20 10.79 6.35
CA LYS A 192 -14.38 11.66 6.23
C LYS A 192 -14.27 12.61 5.05
N THR A 193 -13.11 13.24 4.90
CA THR A 193 -12.83 14.19 3.81
C THR A 193 -12.92 13.50 2.45
N LEU A 194 -12.31 12.33 2.29
CA LEU A 194 -12.36 11.56 1.03
C LEU A 194 -13.79 11.15 0.68
N GLN A 195 -14.62 10.77 1.68
CA GLN A 195 -16.04 10.43 1.45
C GLN A 195 -16.84 11.62 0.91
N GLN A 196 -16.59 12.84 1.41
CA GLN A 196 -17.24 14.05 0.90
C GLN A 196 -16.86 14.34 -0.56
N TYR A 197 -15.61 14.08 -0.95
CA TYR A 197 -15.19 14.22 -2.35
C TYR A 197 -15.74 13.11 -3.24
N GLU A 198 -15.79 11.88 -2.73
CA GLU A 198 -16.33 10.71 -3.44
C GLU A 198 -17.82 10.90 -3.76
N SER A 199 -18.61 11.39 -2.80
CA SER A 199 -20.05 11.61 -2.99
C SER A 199 -20.37 12.62 -4.08
N CYS A 200 -19.46 13.54 -4.40
CA CYS A 200 -19.63 14.46 -5.51
C CYS A 200 -19.58 13.78 -6.88
N PHE A 201 -18.88 12.65 -7.02
CA PHE A 201 -18.93 11.87 -8.26
C PHE A 201 -20.25 11.11 -8.44
N ASP A 202 -20.99 10.86 -7.35
CA ASP A 202 -22.32 10.25 -7.39
C ASP A 202 -23.43 11.29 -7.57
N LYS A 203 -23.29 12.46 -6.95
CA LYS A 203 -24.30 13.51 -6.90
C LYS A 203 -23.69 14.87 -7.26
N PRO A 204 -23.23 15.06 -8.51
CA PRO A 204 -22.47 16.25 -8.92
C PRO A 204 -23.25 17.56 -8.81
N ASP A 205 -24.58 17.51 -8.92
CA ASP A 205 -25.44 18.70 -8.90
C ASP A 205 -25.62 19.31 -7.49
N GLN A 206 -25.07 18.67 -6.45
CA GLN A 206 -25.19 19.18 -5.09
C GLN A 206 -24.37 20.46 -4.92
N SER A 207 -24.99 21.50 -4.34
CA SER A 207 -24.36 22.82 -4.16
C SER A 207 -23.05 22.80 -3.37
N TYR A 208 -22.88 21.83 -2.46
CA TYR A 208 -21.61 21.69 -1.75
C TYR A 208 -20.46 21.19 -2.63
N CYS A 209 -20.73 20.45 -3.72
CA CYS A 209 -19.68 19.97 -4.63
C CYS A 209 -19.04 21.12 -5.40
N ALA A 210 -19.83 22.12 -5.81
CA ALA A 210 -19.31 23.36 -6.36
C ALA A 210 -18.40 24.10 -5.36
N ARG A 211 -18.79 24.14 -4.07
CA ARG A 211 -17.95 24.73 -3.00
C ARG A 211 -16.64 23.96 -2.83
N LEU A 212 -16.70 22.64 -2.68
CA LEU A 212 -15.52 21.77 -2.54
C LEU A 212 -14.57 21.88 -3.74
N SER A 213 -15.13 21.93 -4.95
CA SER A 213 -14.38 22.15 -6.20
C SER A 213 -13.60 23.47 -6.16
N SER A 214 -14.28 24.57 -5.83
CA SER A 214 -13.64 25.89 -5.73
C SER A 214 -12.59 26.00 -4.61
N GLN A 215 -12.74 25.24 -3.52
CA GLN A 215 -11.79 25.20 -2.41
C GLN A 215 -10.51 24.42 -2.76
N GLY A 216 -10.63 23.35 -3.56
CA GLY A 216 -9.47 22.61 -4.06
C GLY A 216 -8.55 23.49 -4.91
N ASP A 217 -9.13 24.32 -5.77
CA ASP A 217 -8.37 25.19 -6.69
C ASP A 217 -7.77 26.43 -5.99
N ASN A 218 -8.44 26.96 -4.95
CA ASN A 218 -7.97 28.14 -4.20
C ASN A 218 -6.79 27.87 -3.25
N GLN A 219 -6.41 26.61 -3.00
CA GLN A 219 -5.24 26.28 -2.16
C GLN A 219 -3.89 26.38 -2.88
N PHE A 220 -3.85 26.75 -4.17
CA PHE A 220 -2.61 27.24 -4.79
C PHE A 220 -2.19 28.63 -4.27
N GLY A 221 -3.04 29.31 -3.48
CA GLY A 221 -2.80 30.68 -3.02
C GLY A 221 -2.64 30.90 -1.51
N GLN A 222 -3.36 30.20 -0.62
CA GLN A 222 -3.32 30.54 0.82
C GLN A 222 -3.53 29.34 1.76
N SER A 223 -2.57 29.20 2.68
CA SER A 223 -2.67 28.40 3.90
C SER A 223 -3.65 29.07 4.87
N GLN A 224 -4.84 28.52 5.08
CA GLN A 224 -5.63 28.83 6.27
C GLN A 224 -6.26 27.58 6.89
N LEU A 225 -6.13 27.55 8.21
CA LEU A 225 -6.61 26.55 9.16
C LEU A 225 -8.10 26.26 8.98
N PHE A 226 -8.45 24.99 9.17
CA PHE A 226 -9.82 24.51 9.31
C PHE A 226 -10.44 25.08 10.61
N ASP A 227 -11.64 25.66 10.51
CA ASP A 227 -12.54 25.93 11.63
C ASP A 227 -13.73 24.96 11.51
N PRO A 228 -13.95 24.03 12.46
CA PRO A 228 -14.91 22.94 12.32
C PRO A 228 -16.36 23.26 12.76
N GLU A 229 -16.67 24.49 13.19
CA GLU A 229 -17.94 24.81 13.87
C GLU A 229 -19.17 25.04 12.96
N GLY A 230 -19.33 24.30 11.86
CA GLY A 230 -20.43 24.56 10.91
C GLY A 230 -21.14 23.34 10.32
N PHE A 231 -20.97 22.16 10.93
CA PHE A 231 -21.68 20.95 10.48
C PHE A 231 -22.81 20.66 11.47
N ASP A 232 -24.04 21.01 11.10
CA ASP A 232 -25.22 20.50 11.77
C ASP A 232 -25.28 18.98 11.57
N ASP A 233 -25.12 18.25 12.68
CA ASP A 233 -24.94 16.80 12.79
C ASP A 233 -26.23 15.97 12.59
N GLU A 234 -27.31 16.50 11.99
CA GLU A 234 -28.65 15.89 12.12
C GLU A 234 -29.16 15.01 10.97
N GLU A 235 -28.42 14.76 9.87
CA GLU A 235 -28.98 13.91 8.78
C GLU A 235 -28.04 12.82 8.22
N PHE A 236 -26.94 12.47 8.92
CA PHE A 236 -26.02 11.43 8.42
C PHE A 236 -25.93 10.16 9.27
N TYR A 237 -26.72 10.06 10.33
CA TYR A 237 -26.87 8.84 11.13
C TYR A 237 -28.22 8.19 10.86
N ASP A 238 -28.39 7.65 9.65
CA ASP A 238 -29.20 6.45 9.55
C ASP A 238 -28.77 5.59 8.36
N ASN A 239 -28.43 4.34 8.68
CA ASN A 239 -28.03 3.25 7.78
C ASN A 239 -26.63 3.33 7.17
N ASN A 240 -25.64 2.85 7.92
CA ASN A 240 -25.03 1.54 7.63
C ASN A 240 -24.00 1.20 8.72
N ASP A 241 -24.35 0.24 9.58
CA ASP A 241 -23.36 -0.60 10.27
C ASP A 241 -22.38 -1.16 9.22
N PHE A 242 -21.07 -0.86 9.33
CA PHE A 242 -19.92 -1.78 9.17
C PHE A 242 -18.54 -1.12 9.26
#